data_AF-A0AAV0MH86-F1
#
_entry.id   AF-A0AAV0MH86-F1
#
_cell.length_a   1.000
_cell.length_b   1.000
_cell.length_c   1.000
_cell.angle_alpha   90.00
_cell.angle_beta   90.00
_cell.angle_gamma   90.00
#
_symmetry.space_group_name_H-M   'P 1'
#
loop_
_entity.id
_entity.type
_entity.pdbx_description
1 polymer ?
#
loop_
_entity_poly.entity_id
_entity_poly.type
_entity_poly.pdbx_seq_one_letter_code
_entity_poly.pdbx_strand_id
1 'polypeptide(L)'
;MSRATRFIWKTFRQQNDATQRKHVTNIDFFLDFMEDGIAYSSDNDIHLSASYLGTATSAPPRVLVASEIYHEMTHVWQWNGGGKAPSGLIEGIADFVRKKAGYESPSGPIRLGEGDKWDQGYGVTAGFLGYCDGLKRGFEGKLNKKMRVGYSETYFRDLLGKDVDGLWRDYKAKYQS
;
A
#
# COMPACT_ATOMS: atom_id res chain seq x y z
N MET A 1 12.77 -7.79 7.72
CA MET A 1 12.72 -7.25 6.34
C MET A 1 12.58 -8.33 5.26
N SER A 2 13.43 -9.37 5.17
CA SER A 2 13.34 -10.40 4.09
C SER A 2 11.97 -11.08 3.93
N ARG A 3 11.24 -11.30 5.03
CA ARG A 3 9.86 -11.82 5.01
C ARG A 3 8.88 -10.86 4.32
N ALA A 4 8.97 -9.57 4.62
CA ALA A 4 8.15 -8.54 3.99
C ALA A 4 8.48 -8.40 2.50
N THR A 5 9.76 -8.37 2.11
CA THR A 5 10.17 -8.39 0.68
C THR A 5 9.51 -9.54 -0.09
N ARG A 6 9.64 -10.79 0.40
CA ARG A 6 9.03 -11.96 -0.27
C ARG A 6 7.51 -11.87 -0.32
N PHE A 7 6.88 -11.35 0.74
CA PHE A 7 5.45 -11.14 0.77
C PHE A 7 5.01 -10.11 -0.28
N ILE A 8 5.68 -8.96 -0.35
CA ILE A 8 5.39 -7.87 -1.28
C ILE A 8 5.59 -8.36 -2.73
N TRP A 9 6.71 -9.03 -3.02
CA TRP A 9 6.92 -9.63 -4.35
C TRP A 9 5.84 -10.64 -4.72
N LYS A 10 5.35 -11.43 -3.77
CA LYS A 10 4.23 -12.36 -4.02
C LYS A 10 2.93 -11.60 -4.30
N THR A 11 2.64 -10.55 -3.53
CA THR A 11 1.45 -9.71 -3.71
C THR A 11 1.46 -9.01 -5.08
N PHE A 12 2.63 -8.51 -5.49
CA PHE A 12 2.83 -7.90 -6.80
C PHE A 12 3.06 -8.90 -7.94
N ARG A 13 3.05 -10.21 -7.66
CA ARG A 13 3.28 -11.29 -8.65
C ARG A 13 4.65 -11.23 -9.33
N GLN A 14 5.65 -10.72 -8.62
CA GLN A 14 7.03 -10.56 -9.06
C GLN A 14 7.94 -11.67 -8.52
N GLN A 15 7.45 -12.66 -7.75
CA GLN A 15 8.29 -13.63 -7.05
C GLN A 15 9.13 -14.55 -7.97
N ASN A 16 8.70 -14.76 -9.21
CA ASN A 16 9.36 -15.67 -10.16
C ASN A 16 10.04 -14.95 -11.34
N ASP A 17 9.94 -13.62 -11.41
CA ASP A 17 10.49 -12.83 -12.52
C ASP A 17 11.14 -11.56 -11.96
N ALA A 18 12.48 -11.61 -11.85
CA ALA A 18 13.27 -10.49 -11.34
C ALA A 18 13.21 -9.26 -12.27
N THR A 19 12.95 -9.46 -13.57
CA THR A 19 12.90 -8.36 -14.55
C THR A 19 11.72 -7.41 -14.33
N GLN A 20 10.73 -7.82 -13.54
CA GLN A 20 9.56 -7.01 -13.17
C GLN A 20 9.75 -6.20 -11.89
N ARG A 21 10.85 -6.41 -11.16
CA ARG A 21 11.15 -5.74 -9.89
C ARG A 21 11.94 -4.47 -10.13
N LYS A 22 11.87 -3.55 -9.17
CA LYS A 22 12.89 -2.50 -9.04
C LYS A 22 14.24 -3.13 -8.73
N HIS A 23 15.31 -2.52 -9.23
CA HIS A 23 16.67 -2.91 -8.90
C HIS A 23 17.07 -2.26 -7.56
N VAL A 24 16.99 -3.04 -6.49
CA VAL A 24 17.26 -2.62 -5.10
C VAL A 24 18.25 -3.60 -4.51
N THR A 25 19.44 -3.11 -4.12
CA THR A 25 20.56 -3.92 -3.60
C THR A 25 20.59 -3.99 -2.09
N ASN A 26 20.15 -2.92 -1.42
CA ASN A 26 20.09 -2.75 0.02
C ASN A 26 18.77 -2.07 0.39
N ILE A 27 18.31 -2.36 1.61
CA ILE A 27 17.22 -1.65 2.28
C ILE A 27 17.73 -1.41 3.69
N ASP A 28 17.87 -0.15 4.05
CA ASP A 28 18.37 0.25 5.34
C ASP A 28 17.19 0.66 6.22
N PHE A 29 17.27 0.29 7.50
CA PHE A 29 16.21 0.56 8.47
C PHE A 29 16.78 1.37 9.63
N PHE A 30 16.18 2.51 9.87
CA PHE A 30 16.57 3.48 10.88
C PHE A 30 15.46 3.61 11.92
N LEU A 31 15.87 3.67 13.18
CA LEU A 31 15.00 3.99 14.31
C LEU A 31 15.44 5.35 14.83
N ASP A 32 14.64 6.36 14.54
CA ASP A 32 15.02 7.77 14.73
C ASP A 32 14.18 8.45 15.80
N PHE A 33 14.76 9.45 16.45
CA PHE A 33 13.97 10.42 17.21
C PHE A 33 13.37 11.44 16.24
N MET A 34 12.10 11.23 15.90
CA MET A 34 11.32 12.13 15.05
C MET A 34 10.37 12.94 15.94
N GLU A 35 10.29 14.26 15.70
CA GLU A 35 9.35 15.15 16.40
C GLU A 35 7.91 14.89 15.94
N ASP A 36 7.72 14.69 14.64
CA ASP A 36 6.43 14.40 14.01
C ASP A 36 6.49 13.16 13.13
N GLY A 37 5.33 12.52 12.93
CA GLY A 37 5.18 11.38 12.03
C GLY A 37 5.47 10.02 12.67
N ILE A 38 5.05 8.98 11.98
CA ILE A 38 5.14 7.58 12.44
C ILE A 38 6.33 6.90 11.78
N ALA A 39 6.34 6.88 10.46
CA ALA A 39 7.38 6.32 9.63
C ALA A 39 7.37 7.03 8.27
N TYR A 40 8.47 6.89 7.54
CA TYR A 40 8.52 7.24 6.12
C TYR A 40 9.59 6.41 5.41
N SER A 41 9.52 6.41 4.09
CA SER A 41 10.54 5.84 3.23
C SER A 41 11.08 6.88 2.26
N SER A 42 12.39 6.86 2.06
CA SER A 42 13.07 7.67 1.06
C SER A 42 14.01 6.75 0.29
N ASP A 43 13.82 6.65 -1.02
CA ASP A 43 14.50 5.66 -1.87
C ASP A 43 14.34 4.22 -1.34
N ASN A 44 15.39 3.69 -0.71
CA ASN A 44 15.41 2.35 -0.11
C ASN A 44 15.55 2.39 1.41
N ASP A 45 15.54 3.58 2.00
CA ASP A 45 15.69 3.79 3.43
C ASP A 45 14.31 3.85 4.07
N ILE A 46 14.19 3.20 5.23
CA ILE A 46 12.97 3.15 6.03
C ILE A 46 13.29 3.75 7.38
N HIS A 47 12.57 4.80 7.73
CA HIS A 47 12.72 5.51 9.00
C HIS A 47 11.47 5.29 9.84
N LEU A 48 11.65 4.86 11.08
CA LEU A 48 10.57 4.67 12.05
C LEU A 48 10.81 5.53 13.28
N SER A 49 9.77 6.22 13.75
CA SER A 49 9.84 7.10 14.92
C SER A 49 9.94 6.29 16.22
N ALA A 50 11.06 6.40 16.92
CA ALA A 50 11.25 5.90 18.28
C ALA A 50 10.28 6.57 19.26
N SER A 51 10.01 7.86 19.07
CA SER A 51 9.03 8.63 19.85
C SER A 51 7.63 8.05 19.72
N TYR A 52 7.22 7.69 18.50
CA TYR A 52 5.95 6.99 18.26
C TYR A 52 5.89 5.63 18.96
N LEU A 53 6.92 4.80 18.82
CA LEU A 53 6.96 3.48 19.48
C LEU A 53 6.92 3.57 21.01
N GLY A 54 7.47 4.64 21.59
CA GLY A 54 7.45 4.88 23.04
C GLY A 54 6.08 5.30 23.59
N THR A 55 5.17 5.78 22.73
CA THR A 55 3.88 6.37 23.15
C THR A 55 2.67 5.61 22.65
N ALA A 56 2.82 4.84 21.56
CA ALA A 56 1.73 4.09 20.95
C ALA A 56 1.22 2.95 21.83
N THR A 57 -0.11 2.87 21.98
CA THR A 57 -0.79 1.86 22.80
C THR A 57 -1.70 0.93 22.00
N SER A 58 -1.83 1.15 20.69
CA SER A 58 -2.73 0.39 19.81
C SER A 58 -2.32 -1.07 19.60
N ALA A 59 -1.03 -1.39 19.74
CA ALA A 59 -0.51 -2.76 19.69
C ALA A 59 0.87 -2.87 20.38
N PRO A 60 1.38 -4.08 20.66
CA PRO A 60 2.74 -4.25 21.16
C PRO A 60 3.79 -3.69 20.18
N PRO A 61 4.93 -3.13 20.65
CA PRO A 61 5.94 -2.51 19.78
C PRO A 61 6.40 -3.38 18.61
N ARG A 62 6.57 -4.70 18.83
CA ARG A 62 6.94 -5.64 17.76
C ARG A 62 5.91 -5.69 16.61
N VAL A 63 4.64 -5.49 16.91
CA VAL A 63 3.54 -5.50 15.94
C VAL A 63 3.51 -4.17 15.20
N LEU A 64 3.71 -3.05 15.91
CA LEU A 64 3.81 -1.72 15.30
C LEU A 64 4.99 -1.64 14.32
N VAL A 65 6.19 -2.06 14.76
CA VAL A 65 7.38 -2.15 13.90
C VAL A 65 7.10 -3.01 12.67
N ALA A 66 6.49 -4.18 12.85
CA ALA A 66 6.14 -5.03 11.71
C ALA A 66 5.13 -4.33 10.79
N SER A 67 4.10 -3.69 11.34
CA SER A 67 3.07 -2.98 10.59
C SER A 67 3.68 -1.92 9.66
N GLU A 68 4.53 -1.05 10.22
CA GLU A 68 5.19 0.02 9.47
C GLU A 68 6.22 -0.52 8.48
N ILE A 69 6.96 -1.59 8.83
CA ILE A 69 7.87 -2.24 7.86
C ILE A 69 7.10 -2.74 6.63
N TYR A 70 5.90 -3.31 6.78
CA TYR A 70 5.14 -3.77 5.61
C TYR A 70 4.57 -2.60 4.79
N HIS A 71 4.21 -1.49 5.43
CA HIS A 71 3.81 -0.26 4.75
C HIS A 71 4.98 0.33 3.96
N GLU A 72 6.06 0.70 4.65
CA GLU A 72 7.20 1.41 4.06
C GLU A 72 7.97 0.56 3.05
N MET A 73 8.18 -0.74 3.31
CA MET A 73 8.79 -1.61 2.31
C MET A 73 7.94 -1.73 1.05
N THR A 74 6.62 -1.50 1.12
CA THR A 74 5.79 -1.50 -0.07
C THR A 74 6.14 -0.33 -0.98
N HIS A 75 6.42 0.87 -0.44
CA HIS A 75 6.91 2.01 -1.23
C HIS A 75 8.22 1.72 -1.94
N VAL A 76 9.16 1.04 -1.27
CA VAL A 76 10.42 0.58 -1.88
C VAL A 76 10.15 -0.27 -3.12
N TRP A 77 9.25 -1.26 -3.03
CA TRP A 77 9.04 -2.24 -4.11
C TRP A 77 7.98 -1.88 -5.15
N GLN A 78 7.03 -0.98 -4.84
CA GLN A 78 5.94 -0.62 -5.74
C GLN A 78 6.39 0.38 -6.81
N TRP A 79 5.85 0.27 -8.01
CA TRP A 79 6.02 1.28 -9.05
C TRP A 79 5.08 2.46 -8.78
N ASN A 80 5.58 3.68 -8.90
CA ASN A 80 4.81 4.90 -8.64
C ASN A 80 4.31 5.60 -9.91
N GLY A 81 4.29 4.91 -11.05
CA GLY A 81 3.87 5.50 -12.32
C GLY A 81 4.85 6.53 -12.87
N GLY A 82 6.14 6.43 -12.52
CA GLY A 82 7.13 7.48 -12.85
C GLY A 82 6.78 8.80 -12.16
N GLY A 83 6.29 8.72 -10.92
CA GLY A 83 5.84 9.88 -10.12
C GLY A 83 4.47 10.44 -10.51
N LYS A 84 3.75 9.83 -11.46
CA LYS A 84 2.46 10.33 -11.97
C LYS A 84 1.24 9.70 -11.28
N ALA A 85 1.43 8.62 -10.53
CA ALA A 85 0.32 8.02 -9.78
C ALA A 85 -0.11 8.95 -8.63
N PRO A 86 -1.42 9.10 -8.36
CA PRO A 86 -1.90 9.88 -7.23
C PRO A 86 -1.29 9.39 -5.92
N SER A 87 -0.86 10.31 -5.07
CA SER A 87 -0.22 9.97 -3.78
C SER A 87 -1.11 9.09 -2.91
N GLY A 88 -2.42 9.35 -2.88
CA GLY A 88 -3.32 8.48 -2.13
C GLY A 88 -3.49 7.07 -2.72
N LEU A 89 -3.28 6.87 -4.03
CA LEU A 89 -3.17 5.52 -4.57
C LEU A 89 -1.89 4.83 -4.07
N ILE A 90 -0.78 5.55 -4.02
CA ILE A 90 0.53 5.07 -3.55
C ILE A 90 0.47 4.67 -2.07
N GLU A 91 -0.14 5.48 -1.21
CA GLU A 91 -0.40 5.15 0.20
C GLU A 91 -1.40 4.00 0.35
N GLY A 92 -2.47 4.01 -0.46
CA GLY A 92 -3.50 2.97 -0.41
C GLY A 92 -2.97 1.59 -0.80
N ILE A 93 -2.02 1.49 -1.74
CA ILE A 93 -1.37 0.21 -2.07
C ILE A 93 -0.51 -0.28 -0.90
N ALA A 94 0.23 0.61 -0.23
CA ALA A 94 1.01 0.26 0.96
C ALA A 94 0.11 -0.25 2.10
N ASP A 95 -0.99 0.45 2.39
CA ASP A 95 -2.00 0.02 3.36
C ASP A 95 -2.66 -1.31 2.99
N PHE A 96 -2.95 -1.53 1.70
CA PHE A 96 -3.52 -2.78 1.23
C PHE A 96 -2.57 -3.95 1.48
N VAL A 97 -1.28 -3.78 1.17
CA VAL A 97 -0.26 -4.81 1.40
C VAL A 97 -0.08 -5.08 2.89
N ARG A 98 -0.01 -4.02 3.71
CA ARG A 98 0.00 -4.11 5.17
C ARG A 98 -1.19 -4.92 5.70
N LYS A 99 -2.42 -4.60 5.26
CA LYS A 99 -3.62 -5.34 5.67
C LYS A 99 -3.59 -6.79 5.21
N LYS A 100 -3.16 -7.06 3.97
CA LYS A 100 -3.04 -8.42 3.42
C LYS A 100 -2.03 -9.27 4.19
N ALA A 101 -1.03 -8.64 4.81
CA ALA A 101 -0.06 -9.28 5.67
C ALA A 101 -0.58 -9.55 7.10
N GLY A 102 -1.79 -9.09 7.43
CA GLY A 102 -2.43 -9.31 8.72
C GLY A 102 -2.15 -8.22 9.76
N TYR A 103 -1.64 -7.05 9.34
CA TYR A 103 -1.37 -5.92 10.22
C TYR A 103 -2.41 -4.81 10.04
N GLU A 104 -2.58 -3.99 11.08
CA GLU A 104 -3.49 -2.83 11.07
C GLU A 104 -2.70 -1.53 11.11
N SER A 105 -3.32 -0.48 10.57
CA SER A 105 -2.78 0.88 10.62
C SER A 105 -2.75 1.40 12.05
N PRO A 106 -1.81 2.30 12.39
CA PRO A 106 -1.91 3.15 13.57
C PRO A 106 -3.25 3.89 13.68
N SER A 107 -3.87 4.23 12.54
CA SER A 107 -5.18 4.89 12.49
C SER A 107 -6.37 3.94 12.71
N GLY A 108 -6.11 2.64 12.90
CA GLY A 108 -7.11 1.63 13.16
C GLY A 108 -7.45 0.73 11.95
N PRO A 109 -8.50 -0.09 12.06
CA PRO A 109 -8.89 -1.01 11.00
C PRO A 109 -9.47 -0.28 9.78
N ILE A 110 -9.30 -0.87 8.61
CA ILE A 110 -9.94 -0.40 7.38
C ILE A 110 -11.46 -0.51 7.52
N ARG A 111 -12.15 0.61 7.32
CA ARG A 111 -13.61 0.69 7.32
C ARG A 111 -14.12 0.79 5.88
N LEU A 112 -14.84 -0.25 5.45
CA LEU A 112 -15.31 -0.35 4.07
C LEU A 112 -16.41 0.68 3.81
N GLY A 113 -16.39 1.26 2.60
CA GLY A 113 -17.35 2.28 2.20
C GLY A 113 -17.11 3.67 2.80
N GLU A 114 -16.10 3.88 3.66
CA GLU A 114 -15.74 5.24 4.14
C GLU A 114 -14.95 6.05 3.09
N GLY A 115 -14.80 7.35 3.36
CA GLY A 115 -14.06 8.31 2.53
C GLY A 115 -14.86 8.88 1.37
N ASP A 116 -14.31 9.93 0.76
CA ASP A 116 -14.99 10.75 -0.24
C ASP A 116 -14.53 10.45 -1.67
N LYS A 117 -13.28 9.97 -1.82
CA LYS A 117 -12.69 9.64 -3.12
C LYS A 117 -11.83 8.38 -3.08
N TRP A 118 -11.73 7.71 -4.23
CA TRP A 118 -11.05 6.42 -4.34
C TRP A 118 -9.54 6.49 -4.07
N ASP A 119 -8.89 7.64 -4.32
CA ASP A 119 -7.47 7.92 -4.11
C ASP A 119 -7.23 8.81 -2.88
N GLN A 120 -8.08 8.71 -1.85
CA GLN A 120 -7.91 9.49 -0.62
C GLN A 120 -6.65 9.12 0.18
N GLY A 121 -6.11 7.91 -0.01
CA GLY A 121 -4.96 7.42 0.73
C GLY A 121 -5.31 6.37 1.76
N TYR A 122 -4.25 5.73 2.26
CA TYR A 122 -4.26 4.85 3.42
C TYR A 122 -5.43 3.83 3.40
N GLY A 123 -6.08 3.62 4.54
CA GLY A 123 -7.13 2.64 4.72
C GLY A 123 -8.34 2.83 3.80
N VAL A 124 -8.68 4.07 3.44
CA VAL A 124 -9.81 4.37 2.53
C VAL A 124 -9.55 3.77 1.16
N THR A 125 -8.41 4.14 0.56
CA THR A 125 -8.04 3.60 -0.76
C THR A 125 -7.74 2.11 -0.69
N ALA A 126 -7.12 1.62 0.38
CA ALA A 126 -6.87 0.19 0.57
C ALA A 126 -8.15 -0.66 0.63
N GLY A 127 -9.22 -0.14 1.26
CA GLY A 127 -10.52 -0.79 1.27
C GLY A 127 -11.12 -0.93 -0.13
N PHE A 128 -11.02 0.13 -0.94
CA PHE A 128 -11.42 0.11 -2.34
C PHE A 128 -10.59 -0.84 -3.20
N LEU A 129 -9.26 -0.84 -3.03
CA LEU A 129 -8.38 -1.79 -3.72
C LEU A 129 -8.76 -3.23 -3.36
N GLY A 130 -9.07 -3.52 -2.09
CA GLY A 130 -9.59 -4.82 -1.67
C GLY A 130 -10.89 -5.23 -2.35
N TYR A 131 -11.80 -4.27 -2.58
CA TYR A 131 -12.97 -4.51 -3.42
C TYR A 131 -12.59 -4.84 -4.87
N CYS A 132 -11.66 -4.11 -5.47
CA CYS A 132 -11.14 -4.39 -6.82
C CYS A 132 -10.45 -5.77 -6.92
N ASP A 133 -9.68 -6.19 -5.92
CA ASP A 133 -9.08 -7.54 -5.85
C ASP A 133 -10.16 -8.62 -5.80
N GLY A 134 -11.26 -8.36 -5.08
CA GLY A 134 -12.44 -9.22 -5.03
C GLY A 134 -13.12 -9.40 -6.39
N LEU A 135 -13.13 -8.37 -7.24
CA LEU A 135 -13.62 -8.46 -8.62
C LEU A 135 -12.63 -9.20 -9.54
N LYS A 136 -11.32 -8.99 -9.35
CA LYS A 136 -10.29 -9.65 -10.17
C LYS A 136 -9.04 -9.95 -9.36
N ARG A 137 -8.96 -11.17 -8.85
CA ARG A 137 -7.83 -11.66 -8.04
C ARG A 137 -6.45 -11.25 -8.58
N GLY A 138 -5.63 -10.74 -7.66
CA GLY A 138 -4.35 -10.06 -7.84
C GLY A 138 -4.46 -8.79 -8.66
N PHE A 139 -5.47 -7.98 -8.38
CA PHE A 139 -5.67 -6.69 -9.05
C PHE A 139 -4.46 -5.78 -8.84
N GLU A 140 -3.99 -5.64 -7.61
CA GLU A 140 -2.90 -4.73 -7.23
C GLU A 140 -1.59 -5.09 -7.90
N GLY A 141 -1.28 -6.39 -8.02
CA GLY A 141 -0.08 -6.81 -8.76
C GLY A 141 -0.15 -6.46 -10.25
N LYS A 142 -1.34 -6.53 -10.85
CA LYS A 142 -1.54 -6.12 -12.26
C LYS A 142 -1.48 -4.61 -12.42
N LEU A 143 -2.08 -3.86 -11.48
CA LEU A 143 -2.02 -2.40 -11.45
C LEU A 143 -0.57 -1.93 -11.27
N ASN A 144 0.14 -2.45 -10.27
CA ASN A 144 1.56 -2.18 -10.01
C ASN A 144 2.41 -2.45 -11.25
N LYS A 145 2.17 -3.56 -11.96
CA LYS A 145 2.87 -3.86 -13.22
C LYS A 145 2.61 -2.80 -14.30
N LYS A 146 1.37 -2.32 -14.46
CA LYS A 146 1.04 -1.25 -15.41
C LYS A 146 1.67 0.08 -15.01
N MET A 147 1.88 0.32 -13.71
CA MET A 147 2.51 1.53 -13.18
C MET A 147 4.03 1.61 -13.38
N ARG A 148 4.67 0.63 -14.02
CA ARG A 148 6.13 0.57 -14.16
C ARG A 148 6.77 1.82 -14.80
N VAL A 149 6.10 2.42 -15.80
CA VAL A 149 6.67 3.51 -16.60
C VAL A 149 5.76 4.75 -16.68
N GLY A 150 4.59 4.71 -16.05
CA GLY A 150 3.57 5.76 -16.17
C GLY A 150 2.32 5.42 -15.37
N TYR A 151 1.41 6.38 -15.25
CA TYR A 151 0.10 6.16 -14.65
C TYR A 151 -1.01 6.72 -15.54
N SER A 152 -2.14 6.02 -15.58
CA SER A 152 -3.40 6.49 -16.14
C SER A 152 -4.54 5.81 -15.40
N GLU A 153 -5.59 6.56 -15.07
CA GLU A 153 -6.82 6.01 -14.46
C GLU A 153 -7.51 4.99 -15.37
N THR A 154 -7.26 5.04 -16.68
CA THR A 154 -7.77 4.04 -17.64
C THR A 154 -7.27 2.62 -17.33
N TYR A 155 -6.21 2.46 -16.52
CA TYR A 155 -5.73 1.16 -16.09
C TYR A 155 -6.79 0.37 -15.31
N PHE A 156 -7.68 1.04 -14.57
CA PHE A 156 -8.81 0.38 -13.92
C PHE A 156 -9.77 -0.21 -14.96
N ARG A 157 -10.08 0.54 -16.02
CA ARG A 157 -10.91 0.07 -17.13
C ARG A 157 -10.27 -1.09 -17.89
N ASP A 158 -8.97 -0.99 -18.18
CA ASP A 158 -8.23 -2.08 -18.83
C ASP A 158 -8.27 -3.37 -18.02
N LEU A 159 -8.22 -3.26 -16.69
CA LEU A 159 -8.14 -4.40 -15.79
C LEU A 159 -9.51 -4.97 -15.44
N LEU A 160 -10.51 -4.13 -15.21
CA LEU A 160 -11.81 -4.48 -14.62
C LEU A 160 -13.01 -4.23 -15.55
N GLY A 161 -12.80 -3.61 -16.71
CA GLY A 161 -13.86 -3.31 -17.68
C GLY A 161 -14.73 -2.09 -17.32
N LYS A 162 -14.42 -1.36 -16.24
CA LYS A 162 -15.14 -0.16 -15.79
C LYS A 162 -14.14 0.91 -15.33
N ASP A 163 -14.45 2.18 -15.53
CA ASP A 163 -13.61 3.27 -15.00
C ASP A 163 -13.60 3.32 -13.47
N VAL A 164 -12.58 4.01 -12.95
CA VAL A 164 -12.32 4.07 -11.50
C VAL A 164 -13.46 4.72 -10.74
N ASP A 165 -14.08 5.77 -11.29
CA ASP A 165 -15.22 6.44 -10.67
C ASP A 165 -16.47 5.54 -10.62
N GLY A 166 -16.73 4.77 -11.68
CA GLY A 166 -17.79 3.78 -11.70
C GLY A 166 -17.56 2.67 -10.69
N LEU A 167 -16.33 2.16 -10.59
CA LEU A 167 -15.96 1.16 -9.59
C LEU A 167 -16.08 1.72 -8.16
N TRP A 168 -15.70 2.97 -7.94
CA TRP A 168 -15.83 3.64 -6.66
C TRP A 168 -17.30 3.80 -6.24
N ARG A 169 -18.18 4.21 -7.16
CA ARG A 169 -19.62 4.25 -6.89
C ARG A 169 -20.18 2.88 -6.55
N ASP A 170 -19.80 1.82 -7.27
CA ASP A 170 -20.24 0.46 -6.95
C ASP A 170 -19.74 0.01 -5.57
N TYR A 171 -18.48 0.33 -5.24
CA TYR A 171 -17.90 0.07 -3.92
C TYR A 171 -18.69 0.78 -2.82
N LYS A 172 -18.96 2.08 -2.98
CA LYS A 172 -19.75 2.87 -2.03
C LYS A 172 -21.16 2.29 -1.89
N ALA A 173 -21.85 1.97 -2.99
CA ALA A 173 -23.18 1.37 -2.94
C ALA A 173 -23.20 0.00 -2.25
N LYS A 174 -22.14 -0.82 -2.43
CA LYS A 174 -22.03 -2.14 -1.77
C LYS A 174 -21.85 -2.04 -0.26
N TYR A 175 -21.17 -1.01 0.22
CA TYR A 175 -20.80 -0.85 1.63
C TYR A 175 -21.46 0.37 2.28
N GLN A 176 -22.48 0.94 1.65
CA GLN A 176 -23.39 1.90 2.26
C GLN A 176 -24.19 1.16 3.34
N SER A 177 -23.88 1.48 4.59
CA SER A 177 -24.74 1.20 5.76
C SER A 177 -25.67 2.37 5.99
#